data_AF-A0A2E2RGH2-F1
#
_entry.id   AF-A0A2E2RGH2-F1
#
_cell.length_a   1.000
_cell.length_b   1.000
_cell.length_c   1.000
_cell.angle_alpha   90.00
_cell.angle_beta   90.00
_cell.angle_gamma   90.00
#
_symmetry.space_group_name_H-M   'P 1'
#
loop_
_entity.id
_entity.type
_entity.pdbx_description
1 polymer ?
#
loop_
_entity_poly.entity_id
_entity_poly.type
_entity_poly.pdbx_seq_one_letter_code
_entity_poly.pdbx_strand_id
1 'polypeptide(L)' 'MDLSSTDALIIVDMQNDYCSDGSVPVAGAAALVKTLSDLSRRVMSRGRRVQVTQDWHTDKHLSFSENGGT' A
#
# COMPACT_ATOMS: atom_id res chain seq x y z
N MET A 1 -14.94 9.80 12.01
CA MET A 1 -14.70 8.35 11.87
C MET A 1 -14.93 7.75 13.23
N ASP A 2 -16.04 7.02 13.35
CA ASP A 2 -16.28 6.16 14.50
C ASP A 2 -15.53 4.85 14.24
N LEU A 3 -14.70 4.43 15.20
CA LEU A 3 -13.87 3.23 15.09
C LEU A 3 -14.02 2.42 16.36
N SER A 4 -14.37 1.15 16.20
CA SER A 4 -14.55 0.20 17.29
C SER A 4 -13.24 -0.45 17.72
N SER A 5 -13.29 -1.26 18.79
CA SER A 5 -12.11 -1.95 19.30
C SER A 5 -11.51 -2.96 18.29
N THR A 6 -12.32 -3.43 17.34
CA THR A 6 -11.98 -4.46 16.36
C THR A 6 -11.54 -3.91 15.00
N ASP A 7 -11.58 -2.59 14.80
CA ASP A 7 -11.24 -1.99 13.52
C ASP A 7 -9.73 -1.79 13.35
N ALA A 8 -9.27 -1.90 12.10
CA ALA A 8 -7.91 -1.63 11.69
C ALA A 8 -7.88 -1.00 10.28
N LEU A 9 -6.84 -0.22 10.00
CA LEU A 9 -6.52 0.25 8.65
C LEU A 9 -5.46 -0.67 8.06
N ILE A 10 -5.70 -1.18 6.85
CA ILE A 10 -4.70 -1.90 6.06
C ILE A 10 -4.41 -1.06 4.82
N ILE A 11 -3.15 -0.65 4.65
CA ILE A 11 -2.67 0.03 3.44
C ILE A 11 -1.99 -1.01 2.59
N VAL A 12 -2.57 -1.26 1.42
CA VAL A 12 -2.10 -2.31 0.51
C VAL A 12 -1.17 -1.70 -0.52
N ASP A 13 0.07 -2.18 -0.52
CA ASP A 13 1.07 -2.02 -1.58
C ASP A 13 1.27 -0.57 -2.06
N MET A 14 1.32 0.36 -1.10
CA MET A 14 1.67 1.76 -1.38
C MET A 14 3.19 1.89 -1.55
N GLN A 15 3.71 1.27 -2.61
CA GLN A 15 5.14 1.16 -2.94
C GLN A 15 5.48 2.02 -4.16
N ASN A 16 6.77 2.35 -4.31
CA ASN A 16 7.26 3.22 -5.39
C ASN A 16 6.96 2.66 -6.78
N ASP A 17 7.02 1.34 -6.98
CA ASP A 17 6.73 0.71 -8.27
C ASP A 17 5.30 0.97 -8.77
N TYR A 18 4.37 1.23 -7.85
CA TYR A 18 2.97 1.55 -8.15
C TYR A 18 2.71 3.07 -8.23
N CYS A 19 3.68 3.90 -7.85
CA CYS A 19 3.61 5.36 -7.96
C CYS A 19 4.02 5.84 -9.36
N SER A 20 3.95 7.16 -9.56
CA SER A 20 4.52 7.83 -10.73
C SER A 20 5.98 7.43 -10.92
N ASP A 21 6.36 7.13 -12.17
CA ASP A 21 7.70 6.69 -12.58
C ASP A 21 8.14 5.30 -12.07
N GLY A 22 7.22 4.54 -11.46
CA GLY A 22 7.45 3.15 -11.06
C GLY A 22 7.35 2.14 -12.21
N SER A 23 7.70 0.88 -11.91
CA SER A 23 7.71 -0.22 -12.90
C SER A 23 6.30 -0.63 -13.36
N VAL A 24 5.28 -0.47 -12.51
CA VAL A 24 3.88 -0.80 -12.79
C VAL A 24 2.98 0.34 -12.29
N PRO A 25 3.07 1.54 -12.91
CA PRO A 25 2.49 2.74 -12.33
C PRO A 25 0.95 2.68 -12.33
N VAL A 26 0.35 2.99 -11.19
CA VAL A 26 -1.10 3.10 -11.04
C VAL A 26 -1.49 4.58 -11.09
N ALA A 27 -2.40 4.92 -12.00
CA ALA A 27 -2.86 6.29 -12.19
C ALA A 27 -3.40 6.89 -10.88
N GLY A 28 -2.80 8.00 -10.43
CA GLY A 28 -3.20 8.72 -9.22
C GLY A 28 -2.67 8.16 -7.90
N ALA A 29 -1.93 7.05 -7.89
CA ALA A 29 -1.44 6.44 -6.65
C ALA A 29 -0.54 7.37 -5.83
N ALA A 30 0.36 8.11 -6.49
CA ALA A 30 1.25 9.07 -5.81
C ALA A 30 0.47 10.15 -5.02
N ALA A 31 -0.70 10.56 -5.51
CA ALA A 31 -1.54 11.56 -4.83
C ALA A 31 -2.17 11.02 -3.53
N LEU A 32 -2.28 9.69 -3.38
CA LEU A 32 -2.86 9.06 -2.19
C LEU A 32 -1.91 9.05 -0.99
N VAL A 33 -0.59 9.15 -1.20
CA VAL A 33 0.43 9.06 -0.14
C VAL A 33 0.12 9.99 1.04
N LYS A 34 -0.21 11.26 0.75
CA LYS A 34 -0.54 12.23 1.80
C LYS A 34 -1.84 11.85 2.52
N THR A 35 -2.87 11.47 1.78
CA THR A 35 -4.19 11.07 2.32
C THR A 35 -4.07 9.85 3.24
N LEU A 36 -3.31 8.84 2.81
CA LEU A 36 -3.06 7.63 3.58
C LEU A 36 -2.26 7.95 4.85
N SER A 37 -1.24 8.80 4.75
CA SER A 37 -0.46 9.26 5.91
C SER A 37 -1.32 10.02 6.93
N ASP A 38 -2.19 10.92 6.47
CA ASP A 38 -3.14 11.65 7.32
C ASP A 38 -4.19 10.69 7.94
N LEU A 39 -4.65 9.68 7.19
CA LEU A 39 -5.57 8.65 7.70
C LEU A 39 -4.90 7.78 8.76
N SER A 40 -3.69 7.29 8.53
CA SER A 40 -2.92 6.50 9.49
C SER A 40 -2.77 7.22 10.82
N ARG A 41 -2.41 8.52 10.79
CA ARG A 41 -2.32 9.34 12.00
C ARG A 41 -3.65 9.40 12.76
N ARG A 42 -4.78 9.58 12.06
CA ARG A 42 -6.12 9.63 12.67
C ARG A 42 -6.61 8.29 13.25
N VAL A 43 -6.18 7.18 12.66
CA VAL A 43 -6.48 5.82 13.12
C VAL A 43 -5.64 5.50 14.36
N MET A 44 -4.33 5.76 14.30
CA MET A 44 -3.43 5.57 15.45
C MET A 44 -3.80 6.45 16.64
N SER A 45 -4.23 7.70 16.42
CA SER A 45 -4.65 8.60 17.51
C SER A 45 -5.92 8.12 18.24
N ARG A 46 -6.65 7.14 17.69
CA ARG A 46 -7.81 6.48 18.31
C ARG A 46 -7.44 5.13 18.95
N GLY A 47 -6.15 4.84 19.08
CA GLY A 47 -5.65 3.57 19.61
C GLY A 47 -5.97 2.36 18.72
N ARG A 48 -6.24 2.59 17.43
CA ARG A 48 -6.51 1.53 16.45
C ARG A 48 -5.22 1.17 15.69
N ARG A 49 -5.19 -0.02 15.08
CA ARG A 49 -4.02 -0.53 14.37
C ARG A 49 -3.98 -0.02 12.93
N VAL A 50 -2.77 0.26 12.45
CA VAL A 50 -2.46 0.46 11.03
C VAL A 50 -1.49 -0.63 10.64
N GLN A 51 -1.81 -1.39 9.59
CA GLN A 51 -0.94 -2.36 8.97
C GLN A 51 -0.65 -1.94 7.53
N VAL A 52 0.55 -2.20 7.07
CA VAL A 52 0.97 -1.92 5.69
C VAL A 52 1.46 -3.22 5.08
N THR A 53 1.06 -3.50 3.84
CA THR A 53 1.57 -4.64 3.07
C THR A 53 2.55 -4.15 2.01
N GLN A 54 3.30 -5.11 1.50
CA GLN A 54 4.18 -4.90 0.36
C GLN A 54 4.21 -6.18 -0.46
N ASP A 55 4.23 -6.02 -1.77
CA ASP A 55 4.81 -7.03 -2.63
C ASP A 55 6.31 -7.10 -2.36
N TRP A 56 6.78 -8.32 -2.09
CA TRP A 56 8.17 -8.61 -1.76
C TRP A 56 8.71 -9.72 -2.65
N HIS A 57 8.78 -9.40 -3.94
CA HIS A 57 9.25 -10.31 -4.97
C HIS A 57 10.76 -10.57 -4.85
N THR A 58 11.18 -11.78 -5.21
CA THR A 58 12.60 -12.06 -5.52
C THR A 58 12.85 -11.77 -7.01
N ASP A 59 14.10 -11.57 -7.41
CA ASP A 59 14.45 -11.21 -8.80
C ASP A 59 13.91 -12.19 -9.85
N LYS A 60 13.68 -13.46 -9.48
CA LYS A 60 13.16 -14.52 -10.37
C LYS A 60 11.69 -14.84 -10.11
N HIS A 61 10.92 -13.88 -9.62
CA HIS A 61 9.53 -14.12 -9.29
C HIS A 61 8.72 -14.50 -10.54
N LEU A 62 7.85 -15.49 -10.39
CA LEU A 62 7.10 -16.11 -11.50
C LEU A 62 6.08 -15.17 -12.14
N SER A 63 5.67 -14.10 -11.46
CA SER A 63 4.75 -13.11 -12.03
C SER A 63 5.42 -12.17 -13.03
N PHE A 64 6.76 -12.10 -13.07
CA PHE A 64 7.45 -11.24 -14.02
C PHE A 64 7.40 -11.84 -15.44
N SER A 65 7.18 -11.00 -16.44
CA SER A 65 7.05 -11.46 -17.84
C SER A 65 8.29 -12.20 -18.34
N GLU A 66 9.49 -11.81 -17.89
CA GLU A 66 10.75 -12.50 -18.19
C GLU A 66 10.85 -13.93 -17.62
N ASN A 67 10.07 -14.25 -16.58
CA ASN A 67 10.00 -15.57 -15.95
C ASN A 67 8.73 -16.35 -16.34
N GLY A 68 8.00 -15.89 -17.38
CA GLY A 68 6.80 -16.56 -17.90
C GLY A 68 5.48 -16.10 -17.27
N GLY A 69 5.48 -15.01 -16.49
CA GLY A 69 4.26 -14.37 -16.02
C GLY A 69 3.46 -13.71 -17.14
N THR A 70 2.13 -13.79 -17.08
CA THR A 70 1.19 -13.26 -18.09
C THR A 70 0.25 -12.23 -17.50
#